data_AF-A0A940SY48-F1
#
_entry.id   AF-A0A940SY48-F1
#
_cell.length_a   1.000
_cell.length_b   1.000
_cell.length_c   1.000
_cell.angle_alpha   90.00
_cell.angle_beta   90.00
_cell.angle_gamma   90.00
#
_symmetry.space_group_name_H-M   'P 1'
#
loop_
_entity.id
_entity.type
_entity.pdbx_description
1 polymer ?
#
loop_
_entity_poly.entity_id
_entity_poly.type
_entity_poly.pdbx_seq_one_letter_code
_entity_poly.pdbx_strand_id
1 'polypeptide(L)'
;MENIVKLIEENVCLLTGIAVTVSASVPMSNSIAARLGRHLGGAFVGKKTQDEFVELEFKPWDGDYILYHDELLQYEEAFRKKACEWLKLDTSSVRAKCRVSVTDEKREECI
;
A
#
# COMPACT_ATOMS: atom_id res chain seq x y z
N MET A 1 26.53 -4.70 -19.14
CA MET A 1 25.08 -5.01 -19.16
C MET A 1 24.64 -5.66 -17.86
N GLU A 2 25.46 -6.53 -17.24
CA GLU A 2 25.18 -7.16 -15.92
C GLU A 2 24.90 -6.18 -14.78
N ASN A 3 25.57 -5.02 -14.74
CA ASN A 3 25.34 -4.02 -13.68
C ASN A 3 23.94 -3.38 -13.71
N ILE A 4 23.28 -3.31 -14.87
CA ILE A 4 21.96 -2.67 -15.00
C ILE A 4 20.87 -3.61 -14.52
N VAL A 5 20.97 -4.90 -14.85
CA VAL A 5 19.98 -5.91 -14.42
C VAL A 5 19.99 -6.05 -12.90
N LYS A 6 21.17 -6.17 -12.28
CA LYS A 6 21.31 -6.26 -10.83
C LYS A 6 20.83 -4.99 -10.11
N LEU A 7 21.10 -3.81 -10.68
CA LEU A 7 20.58 -2.55 -10.16
C LEU A 7 19.05 -2.51 -10.22
N ILE A 8 18.43 -2.97 -11.32
CA ILE A 8 16.98 -3.04 -11.45
C ILE A 8 16.41 -4.02 -10.41
N GLU A 9 16.97 -5.22 -10.26
CA GLU A 9 16.52 -6.22 -9.29
C GLU A 9 16.63 -5.73 -7.84
N GLU A 10 17.68 -4.97 -7.50
CA GLU A 10 17.88 -4.41 -6.16
C GLU A 10 17.03 -3.17 -5.89
N ASN A 11 16.48 -2.52 -6.94
CA ASN A 11 15.75 -1.25 -6.81
C ASN A 11 14.28 -1.35 -7.18
N VAL A 12 13.80 -2.50 -7.67
CA VAL A 12 12.41 -2.72 -8.08
C VAL A 12 11.65 -3.53 -7.02
N CYS A 13 10.45 -3.06 -6.71
CA CYS A 13 9.49 -3.67 -5.81
C CYS A 13 8.20 -4.03 -6.55
N LEU A 14 7.60 -5.17 -6.20
CA LEU A 14 6.23 -5.49 -6.58
C LEU A 14 5.27 -5.04 -5.49
N LEU A 15 4.36 -4.12 -5.80
CA LEU A 15 3.30 -3.70 -4.89
C LEU A 15 2.25 -4.81 -4.75
N THR A 16 2.26 -5.51 -3.63
CA THR A 16 1.34 -6.61 -3.33
C THR A 16 0.13 -6.16 -2.51
N GLY A 17 0.20 -5.00 -1.87
CA GLY A 17 -0.89 -4.45 -1.07
C GLY A 17 -0.62 -3.04 -0.57
N ILE A 18 -1.64 -2.42 0.03
CA ILE A 18 -1.55 -1.12 0.69
C ILE A 18 -2.29 -1.21 2.02
N ALA A 19 -1.64 -0.78 3.09
CA ALA A 19 -2.25 -0.62 4.40
C ALA A 19 -2.55 0.87 4.64
N VAL A 20 -3.77 1.16 5.09
CA VAL A 20 -4.15 2.50 5.57
C VAL A 20 -4.54 2.38 7.04
N THR A 21 -3.84 3.12 7.89
CA THR A 21 -4.10 3.18 9.33
C THR A 21 -4.75 4.50 9.69
N VAL A 22 -5.86 4.46 10.41
CA VAL A 22 -6.61 5.63 10.90
C VAL A 22 -6.96 5.46 12.37
N SER A 23 -7.38 6.55 13.03
CA SER A 23 -7.91 6.48 14.39
C SER A 23 -9.13 5.55 14.49
N ALA A 24 -9.22 4.77 15.58
CA ALA A 24 -10.37 3.91 15.87
C ALA A 24 -11.67 4.69 16.14
N SER A 25 -11.58 6.00 16.41
CA SER A 25 -12.75 6.87 16.49
C SER A 25 -13.45 7.09 15.14
N VAL A 26 -12.78 6.78 14.02
CA VAL A 26 -13.36 6.88 12.67
C VAL A 26 -14.22 5.64 12.40
N PRO A 27 -15.54 5.78 12.21
CA PRO A 27 -16.41 4.62 12.01
C PRO A 27 -16.07 3.89 10.71
N MET A 28 -15.49 2.69 10.83
CA MET A 28 -14.97 1.94 9.70
C MET A 28 -15.60 0.55 9.58
N SER A 29 -16.81 0.50 9.03
CA SER A 29 -17.45 -0.77 8.67
C SER A 29 -16.79 -1.40 7.44
N ASN A 30 -16.98 -2.70 7.22
CA ASN A 30 -16.39 -3.38 6.05
C ASN A 30 -16.91 -2.79 4.72
N SER A 31 -18.17 -2.31 4.71
CA SER A 31 -18.75 -1.64 3.54
C SER A 31 -18.09 -0.28 3.26
N ILE A 32 -17.82 0.50 4.30
CA ILE A 32 -17.09 1.78 4.19
C ILE A 32 -15.65 1.52 3.72
N ALA A 33 -14.96 0.55 4.33
CA ALA A 33 -13.61 0.17 3.95
C ALA A 33 -13.56 -0.31 2.49
N ALA A 34 -14.52 -1.13 2.04
CA ALA A 34 -14.62 -1.54 0.64
C ALA A 34 -14.82 -0.35 -0.31
N ARG A 35 -15.64 0.64 0.04
CA ARG A 35 -15.83 1.86 -0.75
C ARG A 35 -14.56 2.71 -0.82
N LEU A 36 -13.86 2.84 0.30
CA LEU A 36 -12.56 3.52 0.35
C LEU A 36 -11.56 2.80 -0.56
N GLY A 37 -11.46 1.46 -0.47
CA GLY A 37 -10.61 0.66 -1.35
C GLY A 37 -10.87 0.97 -2.84
N ARG A 38 -12.14 0.99 -3.26
CA ARG A 38 -12.52 1.36 -4.64
C ARG A 38 -12.03 2.74 -5.05
N HIS A 39 -12.15 3.72 -4.15
CA HIS A 39 -11.66 5.08 -4.40
C HIS A 39 -10.13 5.15 -4.51
N LEU A 40 -9.44 4.32 -3.75
CA LEU A 40 -7.99 4.19 -3.77
C LEU A 40 -7.47 3.35 -4.96
N GLY A 41 -8.35 2.69 -5.73
CA GLY A 41 -7.95 1.82 -6.84
C GLY A 41 -7.60 0.39 -6.41
N GLY A 42 -8.22 -0.12 -5.34
CA GLY A 42 -7.96 -1.46 -4.83
C GLY A 42 -9.19 -2.18 -4.24
N ALA A 43 -9.05 -3.48 -4.06
CA ALA A 43 -10.00 -4.33 -3.36
C ALA A 43 -9.70 -4.36 -1.86
N PHE A 44 -10.71 -4.18 -1.03
CA PHE A 44 -10.59 -4.37 0.41
C PHE A 44 -10.38 -5.84 0.74
N VAL A 45 -9.32 -6.13 1.50
CA VAL A 45 -8.91 -7.49 1.89
C VAL A 45 -9.36 -7.78 3.32
N GLY A 46 -9.15 -6.84 4.23
CA GLY A 46 -9.45 -7.03 5.63
C GLY A 46 -9.15 -5.80 6.45
N LYS A 47 -9.59 -5.83 7.72
CA LYS A 47 -9.28 -4.79 8.69
C LYS A 47 -8.85 -5.41 10.01
N LYS A 48 -7.98 -4.71 10.72
CA LYS A 48 -7.54 -5.05 12.07
C LYS A 48 -7.73 -3.82 12.96
N THR A 49 -8.37 -4.00 14.10
CA THR A 49 -8.54 -2.95 15.10
C THR A 49 -7.59 -3.23 16.26
N GLN A 50 -6.79 -2.25 16.65
CA GLN A 50 -5.89 -2.32 17.78
C GLN A 50 -5.98 -1.00 18.55
N ASP A 51 -6.42 -1.07 19.81
CA ASP A 51 -6.56 0.05 20.74
C ASP A 51 -7.12 1.32 20.07
N GLU A 52 -6.23 2.24 19.71
CA GLU A 52 -6.54 3.57 19.18
C GLU A 52 -6.59 3.65 17.65
N PHE A 53 -6.34 2.55 16.94
CA PHE A 53 -6.22 2.54 15.48
C PHE A 53 -6.99 1.39 14.80
N VAL A 54 -7.38 1.66 13.55
CA VAL A 54 -7.88 0.67 12.61
C VAL A 54 -6.95 0.65 11.40
N GLU A 55 -6.37 -0.50 11.13
CA GLU A 55 -5.62 -0.78 9.89
C GLU A 55 -6.55 -1.43 8.88
N LEU A 56 -6.56 -0.89 7.66
CA LEU A 56 -7.30 -1.39 6.51
C LEU A 56 -6.31 -1.90 5.48
N GLU A 57 -6.50 -3.13 5.02
CA GLU A 57 -5.67 -3.77 4.02
C GLU A 57 -6.38 -3.78 2.67
N PHE A 58 -5.66 -3.36 1.63
CA PHE A 58 -6.14 -3.30 0.25
C PHE A 58 -5.18 -4.04 -0.69
N LYS A 59 -5.73 -4.65 -1.73
CA LYS A 59 -4.98 -5.19 -2.88
C LYS A 59 -5.23 -4.30 -4.11
N PRO A 60 -4.20 -3.86 -4.86
CA PRO A 60 -4.41 -3.09 -6.08
C PRO A 60 -5.23 -3.87 -7.12
N TRP A 61 -6.05 -3.17 -7.93
CA TRP A 61 -6.89 -3.82 -8.94
C TRP A 61 -6.16 -4.22 -10.21
N ASP A 62 -5.25 -3.39 -10.69
CA ASP A 62 -4.59 -3.57 -12.00
C ASP A 62 -3.42 -4.57 -11.97
N GLY A 63 -3.37 -5.43 -10.94
CA GLY A 63 -2.30 -6.40 -10.73
C GLY A 63 -1.13 -5.83 -9.92
N ASP A 64 -0.02 -6.56 -9.93
CA ASP A 64 1.20 -6.16 -9.21
C ASP A 64 1.86 -4.99 -9.94
N TYR A 65 2.08 -3.89 -9.22
CA TYR A 65 2.78 -2.71 -9.76
C TYR A 65 4.27 -2.85 -9.53
N ILE A 66 5.05 -2.62 -10.58
CA ILE A 66 6.50 -2.43 -10.48
C ILE A 66 6.72 -0.98 -10.02
N LEU A 67 7.26 -0.82 -8.81
CA LEU A 67 7.66 0.48 -8.25
C LEU A 67 9.15 0.48 -8.00
N TYR A 68 9.83 1.60 -8.26
CA TYR A 68 11.19 1.75 -7.78
C TYR A 68 11.20 2.09 -6.28
N HIS A 69 12.24 1.66 -5.56
CA HIS A 69 12.37 1.84 -4.12
C HIS A 69 12.29 3.31 -3.68
N ASP A 70 12.82 4.23 -4.49
CA ASP A 70 12.77 5.67 -4.28
C ASP A 70 11.39 6.29 -4.57
N GLU A 71 10.54 5.62 -5.34
CA GLU A 71 9.17 6.03 -5.63
C GLU A 71 8.17 5.59 -4.55
N LEU A 72 8.53 4.60 -3.71
CA LEU A 72 7.63 4.04 -2.68
C LEU A 72 7.06 5.11 -1.76
N LEU A 73 7.92 6.00 -1.25
CA LEU A 73 7.48 7.08 -0.34
C LEU A 73 6.52 8.05 -1.03
N GLN A 74 6.73 8.34 -2.31
CA GLN A 74 5.84 9.21 -3.09
C GLN A 74 4.50 8.54 -3.33
N TYR A 75 4.51 7.23 -3.58
CA TYR A 75 3.32 6.43 -3.78
C TYR A 75 2.50 6.31 -2.48
N GLU A 76 3.15 6.02 -1.35
CA GLU A 76 2.53 6.03 -0.02
C GLU A 76 1.89 7.39 0.29
N GLU A 77 2.60 8.48 0.01
CA GLU A 77 2.10 9.83 0.23
C GLU A 77 0.88 10.15 -0.64
N ALA A 78 0.88 9.73 -1.91
CA ALA A 78 -0.25 9.89 -2.81
C ALA A 78 -1.48 9.13 -2.30
N PHE A 79 -1.30 7.89 -1.82
CA PHE A 79 -2.38 7.10 -1.23
C PHE A 79 -2.91 7.71 0.06
N ARG A 80 -2.01 8.19 0.93
CA ARG A 80 -2.38 8.88 2.16
C ARG A 80 -3.26 10.09 1.85
N LYS A 81 -2.86 10.94 0.90
CA LYS A 81 -3.63 12.13 0.51
C LYS A 81 -5.02 11.79 0.00
N LYS A 82 -5.14 10.79 -0.90
CA LYS A 82 -6.44 10.32 -1.40
C LYS A 82 -7.34 9.79 -0.27
N ALA A 83 -6.77 9.02 0.67
CA ALA A 83 -7.51 8.52 1.81
C ALA A 83 -8.00 9.65 2.74
N CYS A 84 -7.13 10.62 3.04
CA CYS A 84 -7.48 11.82 3.80
C CYS A 84 -8.60 12.62 3.15
N GLU A 85 -8.52 12.87 1.84
CA GLU A 85 -9.54 13.60 1.10
C GLU A 85 -10.90 12.91 1.18
N TRP A 86 -10.93 11.60 0.95
CA TRP A 86 -12.15 10.81 0.98
C TRP A 86 -12.77 10.73 2.39
N LEU A 87 -11.93 10.55 3.41
CA LEU A 87 -12.34 10.45 4.81
C LEU A 87 -12.62 11.82 5.46
N LYS A 88 -12.22 12.92 4.81
CA LYS A 88 -12.27 14.29 5.33
C LYS A 88 -11.47 14.41 6.64
N LEU A 89 -10.25 13.88 6.64
CA LEU A 89 -9.32 13.90 7.77
C LEU A 89 -8.03 14.63 7.42
N ASP A 90 -7.36 15.20 8.42
CA ASP A 90 -6.02 15.75 8.26
C ASP A 90 -4.99 14.66 7.92
N THR A 91 -3.93 15.05 7.21
CA THR A 91 -2.84 14.13 6.80
C THR A 91 -2.04 13.57 7.97
N SER A 92 -2.11 14.19 9.15
CA SER A 92 -1.53 13.66 10.39
C SER A 92 -2.33 12.49 10.98
N SER A 93 -3.59 12.35 10.61
CA SER A 93 -4.55 11.39 11.19
C SER A 93 -4.63 10.08 10.42
N VAL A 94 -3.94 9.99 9.29
CA VAL A 94 -3.90 8.82 8.41
C VAL A 94 -2.44 8.46 8.14
N ARG A 95 -2.11 7.18 8.23
CA ARG A 95 -0.85 6.64 7.71
C ARG A 95 -1.18 5.71 6.55
N ALA A 96 -0.38 5.76 5.49
CA ALA A 96 -0.45 4.79 4.41
C ALA A 96 0.91 4.11 4.30
N LYS A 97 0.91 2.82 4.05
CA LYS A 97 2.12 2.03 3.86
C LYS A 97 1.92 1.03 2.73
N CYS A 98 2.84 1.04 1.78
CA CYS A 98 2.88 0.03 0.73
C CYS A 98 3.37 -1.29 1.32
N ARG A 99 2.70 -2.37 0.94
CA ARG A 99 3.20 -3.73 1.11
C ARG A 99 3.81 -4.12 -0.22
N VAL A 100 5.12 -4.29 -0.21
CA VAL A 100 5.90 -4.67 -1.38
C VAL A 100 6.54 -6.02 -1.14
N SER A 101 6.57 -6.84 -2.19
CA SER A 101 7.51 -7.94 -2.28
C SER A 101 8.73 -7.41 -3.02
N VAL A 102 9.90 -7.48 -2.40
CA VAL A 102 11.15 -7.35 -3.13
C VAL A 102 11.30 -8.65 -3.90
N THR A 103 11.54 -8.60 -5.21
CA THR A 103 11.69 -9.80 -6.02
C THR A 103 12.97 -10.55 -5.65
N ASP A 104 12.97 -11.28 -4.55
CA ASP A 104 13.97 -12.33 -4.27
C ASP A 104 13.59 -13.64 -5.03
N GLU A 105 12.39 -13.73 -5.63
CA GLU A 105 11.88 -14.94 -6.31
C GLU A 105 12.67 -15.35 -7.58
N LYS A 106 13.73 -14.65 -7.98
CA LYS A 106 14.71 -15.12 -8.98
C LYS A 106 16.13 -15.29 -8.47
N ARG A 107 16.37 -15.10 -7.17
CA ARG A 107 17.72 -15.23 -6.60
C ARG A 107 18.13 -16.67 -6.37
N GLU A 108 17.18 -17.58 -6.14
CA GLU A 108 17.43 -19.01 -5.90
C GLU A 108 17.29 -19.90 -7.14
N GLU A 109 16.70 -19.44 -8.25
CA GLU A 109 16.68 -20.19 -9.52
C GLU A 109 17.98 -20.02 -10.35
N CYS A 110 18.96 -19.26 -9.84
CA CYS A 110 20.21 -18.93 -10.53
C CYS A 110 21.49 -19.27 -9.73
N ILE A 111 21.40 -20.13 -8.69
CA ILE A 111 22.57 -20.77 -8.06
C ILE A 111 22.68 -22.21 -8.56
#